data_AF-A0A2R6KZM0-F1
#
_entry.id   AF-A0A2R6KZM0-F1
#
_cell.length_a   1.000
_cell.length_b   1.000
_cell.length_c   1.000
_cell.angle_alpha   90.00
_cell.angle_beta   90.00
_cell.angle_gamma   90.00
#
_symmetry.space_group_name_H-M   'P 1'
#
loop_
_entity.id
_entity.type
_entity.pdbx_description
1 polymer ?
#
loop_
_entity_poly.entity_id
_entity_poly.type
_entity_poly.pdbx_seq_one_letter_code
_entity_poly.pdbx_strand_id
1 'polypeptide(L)'
;ILTPRWVRTDRQPIYVDDLLEYLLGVLEAPATRNDSFEVGGPDVLTYETMLERIAEVVAGRRVPVVPLPVTSPRLSAGWLWLVTDVSLSAARPTVAGLRNTVVAADDSIRRHVDVELTPFDEAVRAVVDGRPTATAAPAAGEA
;
A
#
# COMPACT_ATOMS: atom_id res chain seq x y z
N ILE A 1 -11.04 -7.05 -14.65
CA ILE A 1 -11.80 -6.98 -13.38
C ILE A 1 -12.63 -5.71 -13.40
N LEU A 2 -13.93 -5.81 -13.11
CA LEU A 2 -14.81 -4.64 -12.93
C LEU A 2 -14.56 -4.06 -11.54
N THR A 3 -14.37 -2.75 -11.38
CA THR A 3 -14.03 -2.13 -10.08
C THR A 3 -14.84 -0.87 -9.81
N PRO A 4 -14.98 -0.38 -8.57
CA PRO A 4 -15.57 0.93 -8.32
C PRO A 4 -14.58 2.07 -8.65
N ARG A 5 -15.07 3.29 -8.95
CA ARG A 5 -14.23 4.44 -9.39
C ARG A 5 -13.06 4.81 -8.45
N TRP A 6 -13.16 4.54 -7.15
CA TRP A 6 -12.12 4.91 -6.19
C TRP A 6 -10.80 4.15 -6.40
N VAL A 7 -10.76 3.13 -7.27
CA VAL A 7 -9.48 2.50 -7.64
C VAL A 7 -8.52 3.47 -8.35
N ARG A 8 -9.03 4.62 -8.82
CA ARG A 8 -8.22 5.72 -9.41
C ARG A 8 -7.76 6.77 -8.41
N THR A 9 -7.95 6.53 -7.11
CA THR A 9 -7.42 7.41 -6.07
C THR A 9 -5.92 7.18 -5.91
N ASP A 10 -5.14 8.27 -5.97
CA ASP A 10 -3.69 8.26 -5.84
C ASP A 10 -3.22 7.84 -4.45
N ARG A 11 -2.10 7.12 -4.45
CA ARG A 11 -1.41 6.59 -3.27
C ARG A 11 0.08 6.57 -3.47
N GLN A 12 0.79 6.64 -2.36
CA GLN A 12 2.24 6.50 -2.34
C GLN A 12 2.61 5.29 -1.48
N PRO A 13 2.58 4.06 -2.02
CA PRO A 13 2.96 2.87 -1.28
C PRO A 13 4.43 2.96 -0.84
N ILE A 14 4.74 2.44 0.34
CA ILE A 14 6.11 2.31 0.87
C ILE A 14 6.41 0.83 1.13
N TYR A 15 7.62 0.39 0.79
CA TYR A 15 8.06 -0.96 1.15
C TYR A 15 8.30 -1.05 2.65
N VAL A 16 7.93 -2.18 3.26
CA VAL A 16 7.96 -2.31 4.72
C VAL A 16 9.39 -2.19 5.27
N ASP A 17 10.39 -2.69 4.54
CA ASP A 17 11.78 -2.61 5.00
C ASP A 17 12.28 -1.15 4.95
N ASP A 18 11.95 -0.38 3.91
CA ASP A 18 12.24 1.07 3.86
C ASP A 18 11.60 1.83 5.03
N LEU A 19 10.35 1.47 5.40
CA LEU A 19 9.68 2.07 6.55
C LEU A 19 10.41 1.75 7.86
N LEU A 20 10.95 0.54 8.00
CA LEU A 20 11.73 0.15 9.15
C LEU A 20 13.07 0.90 9.20
N GLU A 21 13.71 1.15 8.05
CA GLU A 21 14.91 2.00 7.99
C GLU A 21 14.62 3.42 8.47
N TYR A 22 13.49 4.02 8.09
CA TYR A 22 13.06 5.30 8.68
C TYR A 22 12.89 5.21 10.20
N LEU A 23 12.18 4.18 10.68
CA LEU A 23 11.91 4.01 12.11
C LEU A 23 13.18 3.79 12.93
N LEU A 24 14.18 3.09 12.39
CA LEU A 24 15.48 2.92 13.03
C LEU A 24 16.30 4.20 12.97
N GLY A 25 16.34 4.86 11.80
CA GLY A 25 17.11 6.09 11.61
C GLY A 25 16.64 7.26 12.48
N VAL A 26 15.33 7.37 12.76
CA VAL A 26 14.84 8.43 13.69
C VAL A 26 15.33 8.23 15.12
N LEU A 27 15.66 7.00 15.54
CA LEU A 27 16.25 6.75 16.86
C LEU A 27 17.64 7.40 17.00
N GLU A 28 18.35 7.53 15.88
CA GLU A 28 19.69 8.11 15.79
C GLU A 28 19.69 9.60 15.38
N ALA A 29 18.52 10.18 15.11
CA ALA A 29 18.36 11.57 14.69
C ALA A 29 17.61 12.42 15.74
N PRO A 30 18.29 12.95 16.79
CA PRO A 30 17.66 13.74 17.85
C PRO A 30 16.86 14.95 17.39
N ALA A 31 17.16 15.49 16.19
CA ALA A 31 16.45 16.60 15.57
C ALA A 31 15.00 16.27 15.18
N THR A 32 14.62 14.99 15.17
CA THR A 32 13.25 14.54 14.83
C THR A 32 12.32 14.41 16.06
N ARG A 33 12.85 14.65 17.27
CA ARG A 33 12.10 14.45 18.52
C ARG A 33 10.94 15.42 18.67
N ASN A 34 9.79 14.91 19.10
CA ASN A 34 8.52 15.64 19.30
C ASN A 34 7.91 16.24 18.03
N ASP A 35 8.43 15.87 16.86
CA ASP A 35 7.83 16.24 15.58
C ASP A 35 7.08 15.05 14.96
N SER A 36 6.28 15.33 13.95
CA SER A 36 5.55 14.32 13.16
C SER A 36 5.96 14.46 11.72
N PHE A 37 6.31 13.34 11.10
CA PHE A 37 6.79 13.30 9.74
C PHE A 37 5.93 12.34 8.91
N GLU A 38 5.75 12.68 7.64
CA GLU A 38 5.13 11.80 6.67
C GLU A 38 6.20 11.01 5.93
N VAL A 39 5.90 9.76 5.58
CA VAL A 39 6.77 8.88 4.82
C VAL A 39 5.97 8.23 3.70
N GLY A 40 6.58 8.13 2.54
CA GLY A 40 6.01 7.50 1.36
C GLY A 40 7.11 6.94 0.48
N GLY A 41 6.81 5.87 -0.26
CA GLY A 41 7.75 5.30 -1.21
C GLY A 41 7.96 6.18 -2.45
N PRO A 42 8.71 5.69 -3.44
CA PRO A 42 9.19 6.53 -4.53
C PRO A 42 8.12 6.74 -5.62
N ASP A 43 7.11 5.86 -5.69
CA ASP A 43 6.08 5.88 -6.72
C ASP A 43 4.75 6.40 -6.19
N VAL A 44 4.11 7.33 -6.91
CA VAL A 44 2.70 7.68 -6.73
C VAL A 44 1.86 6.93 -7.76
N LEU A 45 1.00 6.03 -7.29
CA LEU A 45 0.23 5.09 -8.09
C LEU A 45 -1.24 5.12 -7.70
N THR A 46 -2.10 4.78 -8.66
CA THR A 46 -3.50 4.44 -8.35
C THR A 46 -3.60 2.95 -7.96
N TYR A 47 -4.66 2.54 -7.27
CA TYR A 47 -4.91 1.12 -7.04
C TYR A 47 -5.03 0.32 -8.33
N GLU A 48 -5.64 0.91 -9.36
CA GLU A 48 -5.69 0.34 -10.72
C GLU A 48 -4.29 0.00 -11.21
N THR A 49 -3.37 0.97 -11.17
CA THR A 49 -1.97 0.76 -11.58
C THR A 49 -1.24 -0.25 -10.69
N MET A 50 -1.47 -0.23 -9.38
CA MET A 50 -0.87 -1.21 -8.46
C MET A 50 -1.31 -2.64 -8.80
N LEU A 51 -2.60 -2.86 -9.01
CA LEU A 51 -3.14 -4.19 -9.36
C LEU A 51 -2.61 -4.69 -10.71
N GLU A 52 -2.51 -3.81 -11.70
CA GLU A 52 -1.95 -4.14 -13.02
C GLU A 52 -0.47 -4.52 -12.92
N ARG A 53 0.34 -3.75 -12.18
CA ARG A 53 1.76 -4.03 -11.97
C ARG A 53 1.98 -5.32 -11.18
N ILE A 54 1.18 -5.57 -10.14
CA ILE A 54 1.21 -6.84 -9.40
C ILE A 54 0.89 -8.01 -10.32
N ALA A 55 -0.15 -7.91 -11.16
CA ALA A 55 -0.52 -8.97 -12.08
C ALA A 55 0.58 -9.24 -13.13
N GLU A 56 1.25 -8.19 -13.62
CA GLU A 56 2.38 -8.32 -14.54
C GLU A 56 3.53 -9.08 -13.87
N VAL A 57 3.88 -8.74 -12.62
CA VAL A 57 4.98 -9.40 -11.88
C VAL A 57 4.64 -10.85 -11.52
N VAL A 58 3.44 -11.11 -11.00
CA VAL A 58 3.05 -12.43 -10.48
C VAL A 58 2.66 -13.41 -11.59
N ALA A 59 1.93 -12.93 -12.60
CA ALA A 59 1.30 -13.78 -13.60
C ALA A 59 1.86 -13.57 -15.02
N GLY A 60 2.80 -12.63 -15.21
CA GLY A 60 3.38 -12.31 -16.52
C GLY A 60 2.38 -11.72 -17.51
N ARG A 61 1.25 -11.17 -17.01
CA ARG A 61 0.20 -10.61 -17.86
C ARG A 61 -0.54 -9.45 -17.21
N ARG A 62 -0.95 -8.50 -18.04
CA ARG A 62 -1.83 -7.41 -17.64
C ARG A 62 -3.26 -7.89 -17.46
N VAL A 63 -3.90 -7.43 -16.39
CA VAL A 63 -5.32 -7.67 -16.12
C VAL A 63 -6.07 -6.37 -16.35
N PRO A 64 -6.97 -6.28 -17.36
CA PRO A 64 -7.68 -5.04 -17.64
C PRO A 64 -8.60 -4.67 -16.47
N VAL A 65 -8.38 -3.50 -15.87
CA VAL A 65 -9.21 -2.96 -14.80
C VAL A 65 -10.20 -1.97 -15.42
N VAL A 66 -11.50 -2.24 -15.25
CA VAL A 66 -12.57 -1.39 -15.82
C VAL A 66 -13.39 -0.79 -14.69
N PRO A 67 -13.22 0.52 -14.39
CA PRO A 67 -13.95 1.17 -13.33
C PRO A 67 -15.39 1.47 -13.76
N LEU A 68 -16.34 0.99 -12.97
CA LEU A 68 -17.76 1.27 -13.08
C LEU A 68 -18.14 2.49 -12.23
N PRO A 69 -19.16 3.27 -12.63
CA PRO A 69 -19.61 4.48 -11.95
C PRO A 69 -20.39 4.20 -10.64
N VAL A 70 -19.89 3.27 -9.83
CA VAL A 70 -20.47 2.92 -8.53
C VAL A 70 -19.97 3.90 -7.47
N THR A 71 -20.79 4.87 -7.10
CA THR A 71 -20.47 5.91 -6.10
C THR A 71 -20.77 5.47 -4.67
N SER A 72 -21.68 4.51 -4.45
CA SER A 72 -22.14 4.18 -3.10
C SER A 72 -21.11 3.34 -2.31
N PRO A 73 -20.79 3.70 -1.05
CA PRO A 73 -19.90 2.91 -0.18
C PRO A 73 -20.39 1.48 0.06
N ARG A 74 -21.71 1.28 0.17
CA ARG A 74 -22.32 -0.03 0.41
C ARG A 74 -22.11 -0.99 -0.75
N LEU A 75 -22.27 -0.50 -1.99
CA LEU A 75 -22.01 -1.30 -3.20
C LEU A 75 -20.50 -1.57 -3.38
N SER A 76 -19.65 -0.60 -3.05
CA SER A 76 -18.19 -0.79 -3.07
C SER A 76 -17.72 -1.86 -2.08
N ALA A 77 -18.27 -1.88 -0.86
CA ALA A 77 -17.97 -2.90 0.14
C ALA A 77 -18.51 -4.29 -0.28
N GLY A 78 -19.69 -4.34 -0.89
CA GLY A 78 -20.24 -5.57 -1.46
C GLY A 78 -19.39 -6.13 -2.60
N TRP A 79 -18.85 -5.26 -3.45
CA TRP A 79 -17.90 -5.65 -4.49
C TRP A 79 -16.59 -6.19 -3.89
N LEU A 80 -16.03 -5.54 -2.87
CA LEU A 80 -14.80 -6.00 -2.24
C LEU A 80 -15.00 -7.38 -1.58
N TRP A 81 -16.12 -7.59 -0.89
CA TRP A 81 -16.50 -8.91 -0.34
C TRP A 81 -16.71 -9.99 -1.41
N LEU A 82 -17.17 -9.62 -2.62
CA LEU A 82 -17.36 -10.58 -3.72
C LEU A 82 -16.03 -11.01 -4.34
N VAL A 83 -15.05 -10.10 -4.41
CA VAL A 83 -13.77 -10.29 -5.12
C VAL A 83 -12.64 -10.72 -4.17
N THR A 84 -12.77 -10.42 -2.89
CA THR A 84 -11.79 -10.78 -1.85
C THR A 84 -12.53 -11.53 -0.75
N ASP A 85 -11.97 -12.60 -0.20
CA ASP A 85 -12.54 -13.38 0.93
C ASP A 85 -12.64 -12.58 2.25
N VAL A 86 -12.55 -11.25 2.18
CA VAL A 86 -12.63 -10.34 3.31
C VAL A 86 -14.10 -10.12 3.68
N SER A 87 -14.41 -10.26 4.97
CA SER A 87 -15.77 -10.03 5.50
C SER A 87 -16.26 -8.60 5.25
N LEU A 88 -17.58 -8.43 5.06
CA LEU A 88 -18.21 -7.11 4.87
C LEU A 88 -17.94 -6.12 6.01
N SER A 89 -17.72 -6.61 7.23
CA SER A 89 -17.38 -5.78 8.41
C SER A 89 -15.97 -5.22 8.34
N ALA A 90 -15.00 -5.99 7.82
CA ALA A 90 -13.64 -5.53 7.57
C ALA A 90 -13.56 -4.66 6.29
N ALA A 91 -14.36 -4.98 5.26
CA ALA A 91 -14.38 -4.25 4.00
C ALA A 91 -14.85 -2.80 4.14
N ARG A 92 -15.81 -2.50 5.01
CA ARG A 92 -16.38 -1.14 5.16
C ARG A 92 -15.39 -0.06 5.64
N PRO A 93 -14.69 -0.22 6.79
CA PRO A 93 -13.71 0.76 7.24
C PRO A 93 -12.51 0.83 6.29
N THR A 94 -12.09 -0.30 5.73
CA THR A 94 -11.06 -0.35 4.70
C THR A 94 -11.46 0.49 3.50
N VAL A 95 -12.61 0.25 2.86
CA VAL A 95 -13.09 1.02 1.70
C VAL A 95 -13.22 2.52 2.00
N ALA A 96 -13.58 2.90 3.23
CA ALA A 96 -13.61 4.30 3.62
C ALA A 96 -12.19 4.92 3.57
N GLY A 97 -11.18 4.22 4.07
CA GLY A 97 -9.77 4.60 3.92
C GLY A 97 -9.26 4.53 2.47
N LEU A 98 -9.72 3.54 1.68
CA LEU A 98 -9.36 3.37 0.27
C LEU A 98 -9.85 4.52 -0.64
N ARG A 99 -10.74 5.40 -0.16
CA ARG A 99 -11.21 6.57 -0.92
C ARG A 99 -10.37 7.81 -0.70
N ASN A 100 -9.60 7.86 0.39
CA ASN A 100 -8.75 9.01 0.70
C ASN A 100 -7.44 8.91 -0.07
N THR A 101 -7.00 10.04 -0.62
CA THR A 101 -5.65 10.17 -1.16
C THR A 101 -4.65 10.07 -0.01
N VAL A 102 -3.67 9.18 -0.15
CA VAL A 102 -2.60 8.98 0.84
C VAL A 102 -1.28 9.13 0.11
N VAL A 103 -0.88 10.39 -0.06
CA VAL A 103 0.38 10.82 -0.68
C VAL A 103 1.03 11.75 0.33
N ALA A 104 2.30 11.51 0.65
CA ALA A 104 3.02 12.32 1.60
C ALA A 104 3.10 13.76 1.07
N ALA A 105 2.56 14.70 1.82
CA ALA A 105 2.61 16.13 1.53
C ALA A 105 3.91 16.78 2.04
N ASP A 106 4.56 16.12 3.00
CA ASP A 106 5.83 16.53 3.58
C ASP A 106 6.90 15.45 3.39
N ASP A 107 8.04 15.83 2.83
CA ASP A 107 9.22 14.97 2.63
C ASP A 107 10.40 15.38 3.54
N SER A 108 10.16 16.28 4.51
CA SER A 108 11.18 16.87 5.37
C SER A 108 12.01 15.85 6.17
N ILE A 109 11.45 14.67 6.44
CA ILE A 109 12.13 13.55 7.09
C ILE A 109 13.41 13.11 6.37
N ARG A 110 13.45 13.25 5.04
CA ARG A 110 14.61 12.87 4.21
C ARG A 110 15.84 13.73 4.48
N ARG A 111 15.67 14.87 5.15
CA ARG A 111 16.79 15.70 5.62
C ARG A 111 17.42 15.18 6.91
N HIS A 112 16.74 14.28 7.61
CA HIS A 112 17.14 13.74 8.90
C HIS A 112 17.54 12.26 8.82
N VAL A 113 16.88 11.50 7.96
CA VAL A 113 17.13 10.07 7.76
C VAL A 113 17.22 9.81 6.27
N ASP A 114 18.35 9.26 5.83
CA ASP A 114 18.60 8.88 4.45
C ASP A 114 18.20 7.41 4.27
N VAL A 115 17.23 7.15 3.39
CA VAL A 115 16.70 5.82 3.09
C VAL A 115 16.63 5.69 1.57
N GLU A 116 17.28 4.68 1.03
CA GLU A 116 17.18 4.34 -0.39
C GLU A 116 15.84 3.63 -0.62
N LEU A 117 14.93 4.31 -1.32
CA LEU A 117 13.56 3.84 -1.46
C LEU A 117 13.43 2.77 -2.55
N THR A 118 12.80 1.66 -2.19
CA THR A 118 12.55 0.53 -3.08
C THR A 118 11.39 0.85 -4.05
N PRO A 119 11.61 0.82 -5.38
CA PRO A 119 10.54 0.98 -6.36
C PRO A 119 9.43 -0.07 -6.20
N PHE A 120 8.18 0.31 -6.48
CA PHE A 120 7.03 -0.55 -6.23
C PHE A 120 7.16 -1.94 -6.88
N ASP A 121 7.60 -1.99 -8.15
CA ASP A 121 7.73 -3.25 -8.88
C ASP A 121 8.81 -4.14 -8.27
N GLU A 122 9.88 -3.56 -7.72
CA GLU A 122 10.95 -4.29 -7.02
C GLU A 122 10.48 -4.81 -5.67
N ALA A 123 9.70 -4.02 -4.93
CA ALA A 123 9.07 -4.45 -3.69
C ALA A 123 8.09 -5.62 -3.93
N VAL A 124 7.32 -5.59 -5.03
CA VAL A 124 6.43 -6.72 -5.38
C VAL A 124 7.25 -7.97 -5.70
N ARG A 125 8.31 -7.87 -6.51
CA ARG A 125 9.20 -9.00 -6.81
C ARG A 125 9.82 -9.57 -5.53
N ALA A 126 10.25 -8.70 -4.61
CA ALA A 126 10.80 -9.10 -3.31
C ALA A 126 9.89 -10.07 -2.56
N VAL A 127 8.61 -9.68 -2.44
CA VAL A 127 7.60 -10.44 -1.72
C VAL A 127 7.27 -11.75 -2.44
N VAL A 128 7.16 -11.72 -3.77
CA VAL A 128 6.86 -12.90 -4.60
C VAL A 128 7.98 -13.94 -4.55
N ASP A 129 9.24 -13.48 -4.56
CA ASP A 129 10.42 -14.34 -4.48
C ASP A 129 10.65 -14.92 -3.06
N GLY A 130 9.78 -14.59 -2.10
CA GLY A 130 9.85 -15.09 -0.73
C GLY A 130 10.99 -14.49 0.07
N ARG A 131 11.50 -13.30 -0.30
CA ARG A 131 12.46 -12.59 0.56
C ARG A 131 11.75 -12.25 1.88
N PRO A 132 12.32 -12.67 3.02
CA PRO A 132 11.70 -12.39 4.31
C PRO A 132 11.65 -10.88 4.49
N THR A 133 10.44 -10.33 4.53
CA THR A 133 10.21 -9.01 5.08
C THR A 133 10.56 -9.09 6.57
N ALA A 134 11.15 -8.06 7.16
CA ALA A 134 11.52 -8.09 8.59
C ALA A 134 10.33 -8.38 9.54
N THR A 135 9.09 -8.26 9.04
CA THR A 135 7.82 -8.58 9.71
C THR A 135 7.22 -9.93 9.30
N ALA A 136 8.00 -11.01 9.18
CA ALA A 136 7.42 -12.35 9.25
C ALA A 136 6.98 -12.63 10.70
N ALA A 137 5.81 -12.12 11.10
CA ALA A 137 5.18 -12.51 12.36
C ALA A 137 4.96 -14.03 12.36
N PRO A 138 5.24 -14.75 13.46
CA PRO A 138 4.98 -16.18 13.52
C PRO A 138 3.49 -16.40 13.26
N ALA A 139 3.18 -17.29 12.32
CA ALA A 139 1.82 -17.68 11.99
C ALA A 139 1.07 -17.98 13.30
N ALA A 140 0.06 -17.14 13.61
CA ALA A 140 -0.80 -17.36 14.75
C ALA A 140 -1.47 -18.72 14.55
N GLY A 141 -1.10 -19.66 15.42
CA GLY A 141 -1.55 -21.05 15.37
C GLY A 141 -3.07 -21.15 15.45
N GLU A 142 -3.58 -22.15 14.74
CA GLU A 142 -4.90 -22.73 14.94
C GLU A 142 -5.11 -23.07 16.43
N ALA A 143 -6.18 -22.52 17.01
CA ALA A 143 -6.79 -22.99 18.24
C ALA A 143 -8.30 -22.78 18.17
#